data_AF-A0A6F8XCV0-F1
#
_entry.id   AF-A0A6F8XCV0-F1
#
_cell.length_a   1.000
_cell.length_b   1.000
_cell.length_c   1.000
_cell.angle_alpha   90.00
_cell.angle_beta   90.00
_cell.angle_gamma   90.00
#
_symmetry.space_group_name_H-M   'P 1'
#
loop_
_entity.id
_entity.type
_entity.pdbx_description
1 polymer ?
#
loop_
_entity_poly.entity_id
_entity_poly.type
_entity_poly.pdbx_seq_one_letter_code
_entity_poly.pdbx_strand_id
1 'polypeptide(L)'
;MSGDIEKLPYIRNQLNVDDYTKRLILVARHDWDSYEVSWDFIKQPLLHVDFCQPMLKTSYQNLRAHWRELTLEMHRLEEENNRIFIEAYGLQDELTPEVPLNEITLTCNPHYQYGNHKSEDELEALLLADTMRDLVSYAVGCMFGRYALDKPGLILANQGETIEDYLERVPEPSFPADDDNVIPMLDGVLRHFMWIWPDRTGGPLGCQSGRSWR
;
A
#
# COMPACT_ATOMS: atom_id res chain seq x y z
N MET A 1 -34.06 -5.17 0.09
CA MET A 1 -33.05 -6.22 -0.18
C MET A 1 -33.83 -7.43 -0.67
N SER A 2 -33.42 -8.10 -1.76
CA SER A 2 -34.09 -9.34 -2.20
C SER A 2 -33.05 -10.45 -2.32
N GLY A 3 -33.44 -11.71 -2.08
CA GLY A 3 -32.54 -12.86 -2.17
C GLY A 3 -32.10 -13.36 -0.79
N ASP A 4 -31.01 -14.11 -0.72
CA ASP A 4 -30.58 -14.79 0.51
C ASP A 4 -30.24 -13.84 1.67
N ILE A 5 -29.90 -12.58 1.38
CA ILE A 5 -29.69 -11.53 2.38
C ILE A 5 -30.96 -11.25 3.20
N GLU A 6 -32.15 -11.37 2.61
CA GLU A 6 -33.43 -11.16 3.31
C GLU A 6 -33.75 -12.30 4.29
N LYS A 7 -33.13 -13.47 4.10
CA LYS A 7 -33.30 -14.63 4.98
C LYS A 7 -32.38 -14.60 6.20
N LEU A 8 -31.39 -13.71 6.23
CA LEU A 8 -30.47 -13.61 7.37
C LEU A 8 -31.21 -13.06 8.60
N PRO A 9 -31.04 -13.67 9.78
CA PRO A 9 -31.55 -13.10 11.01
C PRO A 9 -30.80 -11.79 11.29
N TYR A 10 -31.50 -10.67 11.26
CA TYR A 10 -30.94 -9.36 11.61
C TYR A 10 -31.83 -8.60 12.59
N ILE A 11 -31.20 -7.85 13.48
CA ILE A 11 -31.89 -7.01 14.45
C ILE A 11 -32.31 -5.70 13.77
N ARG A 12 -33.59 -5.33 13.89
CA ARG A 12 -34.16 -4.13 13.26
C ARG A 12 -33.85 -2.82 14.02
N ASN A 13 -33.31 -2.89 15.23
CA ASN A 13 -32.89 -1.70 15.98
C ASN A 13 -31.66 -1.06 15.34
N GLN A 14 -31.62 0.27 15.36
CA GLN A 14 -30.43 1.01 14.99
C GLN A 14 -29.34 0.78 16.05
N LEU A 15 -28.29 0.07 15.66
CA LEU A 15 -27.05 -0.01 16.43
C LEU A 15 -26.24 1.26 16.14
N ASN A 16 -25.60 1.83 17.16
CA ASN A 16 -24.73 2.99 16.99
C ASN A 16 -23.34 2.56 16.51
N VAL A 17 -23.26 2.09 15.25
CA VAL A 17 -22.02 1.61 14.60
C VAL A 17 -21.55 2.50 13.46
N ASP A 18 -22.34 3.51 13.10
CA ASP A 18 -22.10 4.35 11.92
C ASP A 18 -20.74 5.05 11.97
N ASP A 19 -20.36 5.58 13.14
CA ASP A 19 -19.11 6.32 13.30
C ASP A 19 -17.89 5.39 13.26
N TYR A 20 -17.98 4.22 13.88
CA TYR A 20 -16.93 3.18 13.80
C TYR A 20 -16.76 2.70 12.35
N THR A 21 -17.86 2.40 11.67
CA THR A 21 -17.87 1.92 10.29
C THR A 21 -17.26 2.96 9.34
N LYS A 22 -17.67 4.23 9.46
CA LYS A 22 -17.10 5.32 8.65
C LYS A 22 -15.60 5.46 8.89
N ARG A 23 -15.15 5.35 10.14
CA ARG A 23 -13.72 5.46 10.47
C ARG A 23 -12.92 4.28 9.94
N LEU A 24 -13.42 3.04 10.08
CA LEU A 24 -12.82 1.83 9.52
C LEU A 24 -12.64 1.95 8.00
N ILE A 25 -13.71 2.33 7.29
CA ILE A 25 -13.67 2.52 5.82
C ILE A 25 -12.64 3.59 5.44
N LEU A 26 -12.59 4.71 6.19
CA LEU A 26 -11.67 5.79 5.92
C LEU A 26 -10.20 5.36 6.11
N VAL A 27 -9.89 4.66 7.20
CA VAL A 27 -8.53 4.16 7.49
C VAL A 27 -8.11 3.15 6.43
N ALA A 28 -8.96 2.17 6.10
CA ALA A 28 -8.67 1.17 5.07
C ALA A 28 -8.47 1.80 3.69
N ARG A 29 -9.28 2.81 3.33
CA ARG A 29 -9.11 3.55 2.08
C ARG A 29 -7.77 4.29 2.05
N HIS A 30 -7.43 5.03 3.11
CA HIS A 30 -6.17 5.77 3.16
C HIS A 30 -4.95 4.85 3.09
N ASP A 31 -5.01 3.70 3.77
CA ASP A 31 -3.99 2.65 3.63
C ASP A 31 -3.86 2.20 2.18
N TRP A 32 -4.96 1.80 1.54
CA TRP A 32 -4.95 1.35 0.15
C TRP A 32 -4.42 2.42 -0.83
N ASP A 33 -4.87 3.67 -0.69
CA ASP A 33 -4.49 4.78 -1.56
C ASP A 33 -3.04 5.24 -1.36
N SER A 34 -2.35 4.71 -0.35
CA SER A 34 -0.92 4.93 -0.12
C SER A 34 -0.02 4.07 -1.02
N TYR A 35 -0.56 3.12 -1.78
CA TYR A 35 0.21 2.18 -2.61
C TYR A 35 -0.01 2.42 -4.11
N GLU A 36 1.05 2.28 -4.90
CA GLU A 36 1.10 2.55 -6.36
C GLU A 36 0.05 1.76 -7.19
N VAL A 37 -0.48 0.67 -6.64
CA VAL A 37 -1.53 -0.15 -7.26
C VAL A 37 -2.94 0.41 -7.09
N SER A 38 -3.14 1.38 -6.19
CA SER A 38 -4.42 2.07 -6.06
C SER A 38 -4.65 3.03 -7.22
N TRP A 39 -5.90 3.10 -7.68
CA TRP A 39 -6.35 4.07 -8.67
C TRP A 39 -6.22 5.51 -8.18
N ASP A 40 -6.31 5.71 -6.87
CA ASP A 40 -6.24 7.01 -6.22
C ASP A 40 -4.85 7.28 -5.64
N PHE A 41 -3.82 6.51 -6.03
CA PHE A 41 -2.45 6.74 -5.57
C PHE A 41 -1.92 8.10 -5.99
N ILE A 42 -1.45 8.87 -4.99
CA ILE A 42 -1.01 10.25 -5.20
C ILE A 42 0.50 10.39 -5.19
N LYS A 43 1.17 9.85 -4.16
CA LYS A 43 2.59 10.08 -3.90
C LYS A 43 3.10 9.04 -2.90
N GLN A 44 4.39 8.71 -2.98
CA GLN A 44 4.99 7.79 -2.01
C GLN A 44 4.93 8.35 -0.57
N PRO A 45 4.45 7.59 0.44
CA PRO A 45 4.22 8.10 1.79
C PRO A 45 5.48 8.66 2.48
N LEU A 46 6.67 8.14 2.17
CA LEU A 46 7.93 8.68 2.70
C LEU A 46 8.19 10.15 2.32
N LEU A 47 7.56 10.62 1.23
CA LEU A 47 7.65 11.99 0.73
C LEU A 47 6.49 12.87 1.20
N HIS A 48 5.56 12.34 2.00
CA HIS A 48 4.49 13.12 2.59
C HIS A 48 5.06 14.12 3.60
N VAL A 49 4.50 15.33 3.66
CA VAL A 49 5.02 16.43 4.50
C VAL A 49 5.08 16.07 5.99
N ASP A 50 4.15 15.23 6.44
CA ASP A 50 4.07 14.81 7.85
C ASP A 50 5.21 13.86 8.26
N PHE A 51 5.80 13.15 7.30
CA PHE A 51 6.82 12.13 7.56
C PHE A 51 8.18 12.51 7.01
N CYS A 52 8.24 13.27 5.92
CA CYS A 52 9.47 13.62 5.22
C CYS A 52 10.39 14.44 6.10
N GLN A 53 11.61 13.94 6.30
CA GLN A 53 12.68 14.55 7.09
C GLN A 53 13.98 14.56 6.26
N PRO A 54 14.97 15.40 6.61
CA PRO A 54 16.25 15.45 5.88
C PRO A 54 16.98 14.10 5.80
N MET A 55 16.76 13.23 6.79
CA MET A 55 17.29 11.87 6.77
C MET A 55 16.18 10.87 6.42
N LEU A 56 16.44 10.04 5.41
CA LEU A 56 15.52 8.98 5.00
C LEU A 56 15.18 8.02 6.15
N LYS A 57 16.18 7.69 6.99
CA LYS A 57 15.99 6.86 8.18
C LYS A 57 14.92 7.45 9.11
N THR A 58 14.98 8.75 9.38
CA THR A 58 14.02 9.42 10.25
C THR A 58 12.64 9.48 9.59
N SER A 59 12.59 9.70 8.28
CA SER A 59 11.32 9.69 7.53
C SER A 59 10.61 8.34 7.64
N TYR A 60 11.37 7.25 7.47
CA TYR A 60 10.85 5.89 7.65
C TYR A 60 10.40 5.64 9.08
N GLN A 61 11.16 6.08 10.08
CA GLN A 61 10.77 5.91 11.50
C GLN A 61 9.45 6.62 11.82
N ASN A 62 9.25 7.84 11.31
CA ASN A 62 8.00 8.58 11.49
C ASN A 62 6.83 7.89 10.79
N LEU A 63 7.02 7.46 9.54
CA LEU A 63 6.01 6.72 8.78
C LEU A 63 5.65 5.40 9.47
N ARG A 64 6.65 4.65 9.96
CA ARG A 64 6.44 3.39 10.69
C ARG A 64 5.64 3.59 11.96
N ALA A 65 5.94 4.64 12.72
CA ALA A 65 5.20 4.99 13.92
C ALA A 65 3.74 5.29 13.59
N HIS A 66 3.48 6.06 12.54
CA HIS A 66 2.13 6.34 12.06
C HIS A 66 1.37 5.09 11.62
N TRP A 67 1.99 4.19 10.84
CA TRP A 67 1.38 2.91 10.47
C TRP A 67 1.02 2.03 11.67
N ARG A 68 1.86 2.05 12.71
CA ARG A 68 1.56 1.34 13.96
C ARG A 68 0.34 1.95 14.66
N GLU A 69 0.24 3.28 14.71
CA GLU A 69 -0.93 3.97 15.26
C GLU A 69 -2.21 3.64 14.48
N LEU A 70 -2.17 3.67 13.16
CA LEU A 70 -3.30 3.29 12.30
C LEU A 70 -3.73 1.83 12.52
N THR A 71 -2.77 0.92 12.63
CA THR A 71 -3.05 -0.51 12.87
C THR A 71 -3.72 -0.72 14.22
N LEU A 72 -3.24 -0.04 15.27
CA LEU A 72 -3.85 -0.11 16.61
C LEU A 72 -5.21 0.58 16.66
N GLU A 73 -5.40 1.66 15.89
CA GLU A 73 -6.70 2.29 15.74
C GLU A 73 -7.70 1.35 15.07
N MET A 74 -7.35 0.76 13.92
CA MET A 74 -8.17 -0.21 13.19
C MET A 74 -8.53 -1.39 14.08
N HIS A 75 -7.54 -1.96 14.78
CA HIS A 75 -7.72 -3.05 15.74
C HIS A 75 -8.78 -2.71 16.81
N ARG A 76 -8.65 -1.56 17.48
CA ARG A 76 -9.62 -1.11 18.49
C ARG A 76 -11.02 -0.90 17.90
N LEU A 77 -11.10 -0.33 16.69
CA LEU A 77 -12.39 -0.07 16.03
C LEU A 77 -13.08 -1.37 15.63
N GLU A 78 -12.34 -2.37 15.15
CA GLU A 78 -12.88 -3.70 14.82
C GLU A 78 -13.37 -4.43 16.08
N GLU A 79 -12.61 -4.41 17.18
CA GLU A 79 -13.05 -5.02 18.44
C GLU A 79 -14.30 -4.34 19.02
N GLU A 80 -14.41 -3.01 18.93
CA GLU A 80 -15.60 -2.30 19.38
C GLU A 80 -16.81 -2.63 18.51
N ASN A 81 -16.62 -2.68 17.19
CA ASN A 81 -17.67 -3.08 16.26
C ASN A 81 -18.16 -4.50 16.55
N ASN A 82 -17.23 -5.45 16.77
CA ASN A 82 -17.54 -6.82 17.16
C ASN A 82 -18.31 -6.87 18.49
N ARG A 83 -17.88 -6.10 19.49
CA ARG A 83 -18.55 -6.05 20.80
C ARG A 83 -20.01 -5.62 20.66
N ILE A 84 -20.28 -4.57 19.88
CA ILE A 84 -21.64 -4.07 19.66
C ILE A 84 -22.52 -5.15 19.03
N PHE A 85 -22.01 -5.89 18.05
CA PHE A 85 -22.78 -6.97 17.40
C PHE A 85 -22.97 -8.18 18.32
N ILE A 86 -21.92 -8.63 19.02
CA ILE A 86 -22.00 -9.75 19.97
C ILE A 86 -23.04 -9.44 21.06
N GLU A 87 -23.04 -8.21 21.59
CA GLU A 87 -24.02 -7.78 22.59
C GLU A 87 -25.44 -7.74 22.03
N ALA A 88 -25.62 -7.16 20.83
CA ALA A 88 -26.92 -7.05 20.20
C ALA A 88 -27.56 -8.43 19.95
N TYR A 89 -26.77 -9.41 19.52
CA TYR A 89 -27.24 -10.77 19.23
C TYR A 89 -27.26 -11.69 20.46
N GLY A 90 -26.75 -11.25 21.62
CA GLY A 90 -26.70 -12.09 22.83
C GLY A 90 -25.73 -13.26 22.71
N LEU A 91 -24.62 -13.08 22.00
CA LEU A 91 -23.64 -14.13 21.67
C LEU A 91 -22.39 -14.12 22.57
N GLN A 92 -22.46 -13.48 23.73
CA GLN A 92 -21.29 -13.29 24.62
C GLN A 92 -20.70 -14.62 25.12
N ASP A 93 -21.51 -15.68 25.19
CA ASP A 93 -21.06 -17.02 25.59
C ASP A 93 -20.48 -17.83 24.41
N GLU A 94 -20.63 -17.37 23.17
CA GLU A 94 -20.21 -18.06 21.95
C GLU A 94 -19.03 -17.39 21.24
N LEU A 95 -18.96 -16.06 21.30
CA LEU A 95 -18.01 -15.24 20.57
C LEU A 95 -17.33 -14.24 21.50
N THR A 96 -16.09 -13.91 21.16
CA THR A 96 -15.33 -12.87 21.84
C THR A 96 -15.02 -11.72 20.87
N PRO A 97 -14.94 -10.46 21.34
CA PRO A 97 -14.75 -9.31 20.47
C PRO A 97 -13.33 -9.20 19.90
N GLU A 98 -12.35 -9.86 20.53
CA GLU A 98 -10.93 -9.69 20.22
C GLU A 98 -10.58 -10.13 18.81
N VAL A 99 -9.76 -9.32 18.15
CA VAL A 99 -9.27 -9.62 16.80
C VAL A 99 -7.76 -9.85 16.85
N PRO A 100 -7.25 -10.98 16.35
CA PRO A 100 -5.82 -11.19 16.19
C PRO A 100 -5.17 -10.08 15.35
N LEU A 101 -3.99 -9.61 15.75
CA LEU A 101 -3.32 -8.50 15.05
C LEU A 101 -3.00 -8.82 13.58
N ASN A 102 -2.85 -10.09 13.24
CA ASN A 102 -2.63 -10.58 11.87
C ASN A 102 -3.90 -10.63 11.00
N GLU A 103 -5.08 -10.45 11.59
CA GLU A 103 -6.36 -10.34 10.87
C GLU A 103 -6.71 -8.88 10.58
N ILE A 104 -5.96 -7.92 11.13
CA ILE A 104 -6.11 -6.49 10.80
C ILE A 104 -5.57 -6.23 9.40
N THR A 105 -6.49 -6.15 8.45
CA THR A 105 -6.25 -6.18 6.99
C THR A 105 -5.74 -4.86 6.39
N LEU A 106 -4.85 -4.15 7.09
CA LEU A 106 -4.13 -3.01 6.53
C LEU A 106 -2.84 -3.50 5.85
N THR A 107 -2.56 -2.99 4.66
CA THR A 107 -1.33 -3.29 3.90
C THR A 107 -0.09 -2.82 4.68
N CYS A 108 -0.21 -1.74 5.46
CA CYS A 108 0.85 -1.25 6.31
C CYS A 108 1.09 -2.10 7.58
N ASN A 109 0.24 -3.09 7.86
CA ASN A 109 0.39 -3.99 8.99
C ASN A 109 1.27 -5.20 8.62
N PRO A 110 2.50 -5.31 9.18
CA PRO A 110 3.42 -6.40 8.82
C PRO A 110 2.89 -7.78 9.20
N HIS A 111 2.11 -7.89 10.27
CA HIS A 111 1.57 -9.17 10.73
C HIS A 111 0.57 -9.75 9.73
N TYR A 112 -0.23 -8.89 9.08
CA TYR A 112 -1.13 -9.26 8.01
C TYR A 112 -0.37 -9.54 6.71
N GLN A 113 0.50 -8.61 6.30
CA GLN A 113 1.16 -8.64 5.00
C GLN A 113 2.14 -9.82 4.83
N TYR A 114 2.90 -10.16 5.88
CA TYR A 114 3.97 -11.17 5.80
C TYR A 114 3.67 -12.46 6.57
N GLY A 115 2.59 -12.50 7.35
CA GLY A 115 2.04 -13.70 7.99
C GLY A 115 2.73 -14.15 9.30
N ASN A 116 2.13 -15.17 9.92
CA ASN A 116 2.22 -15.51 11.36
C ASN A 116 3.45 -16.28 11.86
N HIS A 117 4.44 -16.54 11.00
CA HIS A 117 5.56 -17.42 11.33
C HIS A 117 6.92 -16.72 11.24
N LYS A 118 6.92 -15.40 11.42
CA LYS A 118 8.12 -14.56 11.39
C LYS A 118 8.29 -13.86 12.74
N SER A 119 9.52 -13.70 13.16
CA SER A 119 9.86 -12.85 14.30
C SER A 119 9.59 -11.38 13.99
N GLU A 120 9.45 -10.56 15.04
CA GLU A 120 9.22 -9.12 14.88
C GLU A 120 10.35 -8.46 14.05
N ASP A 121 11.60 -8.85 14.29
CA ASP A 121 12.75 -8.33 13.54
C ASP A 121 12.68 -8.68 12.04
N GLU A 122 12.20 -9.88 11.70
CA GLU A 122 12.00 -10.28 10.30
C GLU A 122 10.86 -9.51 9.63
N LEU A 123 9.76 -9.26 10.35
CA LEU A 123 8.64 -8.46 9.86
C LEU A 123 9.06 -7.01 9.57
N GLU A 124 9.82 -6.40 10.49
CA GLU A 124 10.34 -5.04 10.32
C GLU A 124 11.35 -4.97 9.17
N ALA A 125 12.21 -5.98 9.01
CA ALA A 125 13.16 -6.03 7.90
C ALA A 125 12.45 -6.14 6.53
N LEU A 126 11.39 -6.95 6.44
CA LEU A 126 10.60 -7.10 5.22
C LEU A 126 9.84 -5.81 4.89
N LEU A 127 9.16 -5.21 5.88
CA LEU A 127 8.48 -3.94 5.68
C LEU A 127 9.43 -2.85 5.21
N LEU A 128 10.61 -2.75 5.82
CA LEU A 128 11.62 -1.79 5.43
C LEU A 128 12.07 -2.04 3.97
N ALA A 129 12.39 -3.29 3.63
CA ALA A 129 12.85 -3.63 2.29
C ALA A 129 11.80 -3.30 1.22
N ASP A 130 10.53 -3.64 1.47
CA ASP A 130 9.42 -3.37 0.56
C ASP A 130 9.15 -1.85 0.44
N THR A 131 9.19 -1.11 1.56
CA THR A 131 9.04 0.35 1.54
C THR A 131 10.16 1.03 0.71
N MET A 132 11.39 0.53 0.81
CA MET A 132 12.51 1.04 0.02
C MET A 132 12.37 0.68 -1.46
N ARG A 133 11.84 -0.52 -1.77
CA ARG A 133 11.51 -0.92 -3.15
C ARG A 133 10.46 0.01 -3.75
N ASP A 134 9.39 0.29 -3.02
CA ASP A 134 8.32 1.17 -3.47
C ASP A 134 8.82 2.61 -3.68
N LEU A 135 9.74 3.09 -2.83
CA LEU A 135 10.40 4.38 -3.03
C LEU A 135 11.21 4.43 -4.32
N VAL A 136 11.97 3.37 -4.62
CA VAL A 136 12.74 3.26 -5.86
C VAL A 136 11.79 3.17 -7.07
N SER A 137 10.70 2.40 -6.98
CA SER A 137 9.65 2.32 -8.01
C SER A 137 9.08 3.71 -8.32
N TYR A 138 8.69 4.45 -7.29
CA TYR A 138 8.18 5.82 -7.42
C TYR A 138 9.20 6.76 -8.06
N ALA A 139 10.48 6.67 -7.66
CA ALA A 139 11.55 7.48 -8.24
C ALA A 139 11.77 7.18 -9.73
N VAL A 140 11.76 5.91 -10.12
CA VAL A 140 11.80 5.49 -11.53
C VAL A 140 10.56 5.97 -12.29
N GLY A 141 9.38 5.91 -11.67
CA GLY A 141 8.16 6.49 -12.22
C GLY A 141 8.28 8.00 -12.45
N CYS A 142 8.98 8.73 -11.58
CA CYS A 142 9.28 10.15 -11.82
C CYS A 142 10.24 10.34 -13.01
N MET A 143 11.27 9.50 -13.14
CA MET A 143 12.21 9.56 -14.27
C MET A 143 11.51 9.32 -15.62
N PHE A 144 10.49 8.47 -15.66
CA PHE A 144 9.69 8.22 -16.88
C PHE A 144 8.48 9.14 -17.02
N GLY A 145 8.34 10.16 -16.18
CA GLY A 145 7.20 11.10 -16.22
C GLY A 145 5.85 10.49 -15.82
N ARG A 146 5.81 9.24 -15.35
CA ARG A 146 4.61 8.64 -14.76
C ARG A 146 4.14 9.43 -13.54
N TYR A 147 5.08 9.98 -12.78
CA TYR A 147 4.85 10.85 -11.63
C TYR A 147 5.67 12.13 -11.73
N ALA A 148 5.33 13.13 -10.92
CA ALA A 148 6.14 14.33 -10.75
C ALA A 148 6.34 14.62 -9.26
N LEU A 149 7.48 15.19 -8.88
CA LEU A 149 7.69 15.62 -7.50
C LEU A 149 6.84 16.85 -7.14
N ASP A 150 6.61 17.71 -8.13
CA ASP A 150 5.94 19.01 -8.00
C ASP A 150 4.42 18.92 -8.13
N LYS A 151 3.90 17.81 -8.66
CA LYS A 151 2.47 17.61 -8.89
C LYS A 151 2.00 16.27 -8.34
N PRO A 152 1.00 16.28 -7.43
CA PRO A 152 0.44 15.04 -6.88
C PRO A 152 -0.31 14.23 -7.96
N GLY A 153 -0.24 12.91 -7.87
CA GLY A 153 -1.00 11.99 -8.71
C GLY A 153 -0.27 11.52 -9.95
N LEU A 154 -0.96 10.66 -10.69
CA LEU A 154 -0.48 10.10 -11.95
C LEU A 154 -0.43 11.19 -13.02
N ILE A 155 0.73 11.34 -13.67
CA ILE A 155 0.93 12.30 -14.76
C ILE A 155 0.77 11.56 -16.09
N LEU A 156 1.75 10.77 -16.52
CA LEU A 156 1.62 9.93 -17.72
C LEU A 156 1.11 8.52 -17.35
N ALA A 157 0.05 8.07 -18.01
CA ALA A 157 -0.66 6.83 -17.70
C ALA A 157 -1.02 6.01 -18.95
N ASN A 158 -1.10 6.65 -20.11
CA ASN A 158 -1.62 6.07 -21.33
C ASN A 158 -0.51 5.80 -22.34
N GLN A 159 -0.66 4.71 -23.09
CA GLN A 159 0.27 4.38 -24.17
C GLN A 159 0.23 5.47 -25.24
N GLY A 160 1.40 6.02 -25.58
CA GLY A 160 1.56 7.04 -26.61
C GLY A 160 1.57 8.48 -26.11
N GLU A 161 1.43 8.71 -24.79
CA GLU A 161 1.70 10.05 -24.24
C GLU A 161 3.21 10.36 -24.32
N THR A 162 3.53 11.62 -24.60
CA THR A 162 4.90 12.10 -24.85
C THR A 162 5.39 13.04 -23.75
N ILE A 163 6.66 13.47 -23.85
CA ILE A 163 7.24 14.46 -22.93
C ILE A 163 6.51 15.81 -23.05
N GLU A 164 5.99 16.16 -24.22
CA GLU A 164 5.17 17.36 -24.41
C GLU A 164 3.88 17.28 -23.57
N ASP A 165 3.21 16.13 -23.54
CA ASP A 165 2.02 15.91 -22.70
C ASP A 165 2.35 16.04 -21.20
N TYR A 166 3.55 15.60 -20.80
CA TYR A 166 4.05 15.79 -19.43
C TYR A 166 4.25 17.27 -19.11
N LEU A 167 4.94 18.01 -19.98
CA LEU A 167 5.23 19.43 -19.80
C LEU A 167 3.97 20.31 -19.86
N GLU A 168 2.93 19.92 -20.59
CA GLU A 168 1.62 20.58 -20.49
C GLU A 168 1.03 20.47 -19.08
N ARG A 169 1.24 19.34 -18.41
CA ARG A 169 0.73 19.08 -17.05
C ARG A 169 1.64 19.62 -15.96
N VAL A 170 2.95 19.69 -16.22
CA VAL A 170 4.01 20.15 -15.31
C VAL A 170 5.00 21.04 -16.10
N PRO A 171 4.70 22.34 -16.30
CA PRO A 171 5.48 23.20 -17.20
C PRO A 171 6.93 23.46 -16.79
N GLU A 172 7.19 23.50 -15.48
CA GLU A 172 8.51 23.76 -14.90
C GLU A 172 8.84 22.70 -13.84
N PRO A 173 9.15 21.45 -14.24
CA PRO A 173 9.41 20.38 -13.30
C PRO A 173 10.75 20.61 -12.58
N SER A 174 10.79 20.44 -11.26
CA SER A 174 12.04 20.47 -10.49
C SER A 174 12.94 19.26 -10.78
N PHE A 175 12.31 18.16 -11.22
CA PHE A 175 12.95 16.95 -11.71
C PHE A 175 12.30 16.55 -13.05
N PRO A 176 12.92 16.88 -14.20
CA PRO A 176 12.34 16.58 -15.50
C PRO A 176 12.34 15.08 -15.77
N ALA A 177 11.32 14.62 -16.51
CA ALA A 177 11.31 13.26 -17.04
C ALA A 177 12.38 13.12 -18.13
N ASP A 178 12.89 11.90 -18.31
CA ASP A 178 13.92 11.57 -19.28
C ASP A 178 13.31 11.47 -20.69
N ASP A 179 13.86 12.22 -21.65
CA ASP A 179 13.33 12.31 -23.01
C ASP A 179 13.41 10.98 -23.77
N ASP A 180 14.41 10.14 -23.46
CA ASP A 180 14.64 8.87 -24.16
C ASP A 180 14.04 7.66 -23.42
N ASN A 181 13.47 7.86 -22.22
CA ASN A 181 13.03 6.78 -21.32
C ASN A 181 14.12 5.71 -21.11
N VAL A 182 15.39 6.12 -21.11
CA VAL A 182 16.53 5.23 -20.88
C VAL A 182 17.12 5.53 -19.52
N ILE A 183 17.16 4.53 -18.64
CA ILE A 183 17.93 4.61 -17.40
C ILE A 183 19.34 4.07 -17.68
N PRO A 184 20.39 4.91 -17.74
CA PRO A 184 21.74 4.44 -17.98
C PRO A 184 22.22 3.59 -16.78
N MET A 185 22.30 2.28 -16.99
CA MET A 185 22.81 1.32 -16.02
C MET A 185 24.30 1.07 -16.29
N LEU A 186 25.19 1.56 -15.41
CA LEU A 186 26.61 1.18 -15.45
C LEU A 186 26.78 -0.22 -14.85
N ASP A 187 27.64 -1.05 -15.45
CA ASP A 187 27.80 -2.51 -15.18
C ASP A 187 27.99 -2.91 -13.70
N GLY A 188 28.34 -1.98 -12.80
CA GLY A 188 28.46 -2.24 -11.36
C GLY A 188 27.13 -2.48 -10.61
N VAL A 189 25.99 -2.10 -11.19
CA VAL A 189 24.68 -2.04 -10.48
C VAL A 189 23.84 -3.33 -10.65
N LEU A 190 24.16 -4.17 -11.63
CA LEU A 190 23.38 -5.36 -12.04
C LEU A 190 23.22 -6.45 -10.97
N ARG A 191 24.12 -6.54 -9.99
CA ARG A 191 24.05 -7.63 -9.00
C ARG A 191 22.97 -7.43 -7.93
N HIS A 192 22.40 -6.23 -7.81
CA HIS A 192 21.47 -5.89 -6.73
C HIS A 192 19.99 -5.84 -7.18
N PHE A 193 19.72 -5.41 -8.41
CA PHE A 193 18.34 -5.20 -8.90
C PHE A 193 17.56 -6.49 -9.21
N MET A 194 18.23 -7.58 -9.57
CA MET A 194 17.57 -8.85 -9.91
C MET A 194 16.89 -9.54 -8.70
N TRP A 195 17.21 -9.11 -7.47
CA TRP A 195 16.56 -9.58 -6.24
C TRP A 195 15.35 -8.74 -5.82
N ILE A 196 15.17 -7.56 -6.42
CA ILE A 196 14.15 -6.58 -5.99
C ILE A 196 12.78 -6.92 -6.60
N TRP A 197 12.70 -7.64 -7.72
CA TRP A 197 11.44 -8.04 -8.35
C TRP A 197 11.33 -9.56 -8.53
N PRO A 198 10.98 -10.33 -7.48
CA PRO A 198 10.45 -11.66 -7.70
C PRO A 198 9.00 -11.55 -8.19
N ASP A 199 8.69 -12.23 -9.29
CA ASP A 199 7.32 -12.37 -9.83
C ASP A 199 6.32 -12.61 -8.69
N ARG A 200 5.29 -11.75 -8.57
CA ARG A 200 4.16 -11.96 -7.64
C ARG A 200 3.30 -13.17 -8.02
N THR A 201 3.61 -13.87 -9.10
CA THR A 201 2.97 -15.11 -9.50
C THR A 201 3.90 -16.28 -9.22
N GLY A 202 3.60 -17.07 -8.19
CA GLY A 202 4.34 -18.29 -7.89
C GLY A 202 4.36 -19.25 -9.09
N GLY A 203 5.49 -19.26 -9.80
CA GLY A 203 5.80 -20.19 -10.88
C GLY A 203 7.31 -20.49 -10.86
N PRO A 204 7.73 -21.77 -10.99
CA PRO A 204 9.11 -22.14 -10.73
C PRO A 204 10.07 -21.65 -11.83
N LEU A 205 11.25 -21.23 -11.37
CA LEU A 205 12.40 -20.80 -12.16
C LEU A 205 12.85 -21.91 -13.13
N GLY A 206 12.67 -21.66 -14.43
CA GLY A 206 13.14 -22.51 -15.51
C GLY A 206 13.73 -21.68 -16.63
N CYS A 207 15.00 -21.33 -16.50
CA CYS A 207 15.80 -20.73 -17.57
C CYS A 207 15.88 -21.72 -18.75
N GLN A 208 15.30 -21.37 -19.90
CA GLN A 208 15.68 -21.98 -21.18
C GLN A 208 16.02 -20.89 -22.19
N SER A 209 17.32 -20.76 -22.39
CA SER A 209 17.97 -20.11 -23.51
C SER A 209 17.46 -20.61 -24.86
N GLY A 210 17.21 -19.67 -25.78
CA GLY A 210 17.33 -19.91 -27.21
C GLY A 210 16.01 -20.02 -27.98
N ARG A 211 15.68 -18.97 -28.73
CA ARG A 211 15.34 -19.12 -30.15
C ARG A 211 15.42 -17.79 -30.91
N SER A 212 16.27 -17.83 -31.93
CA SER A 212 16.41 -16.94 -33.09
C SER A 212 15.11 -16.28 -33.53
N TRP A 213 15.11 -14.95 -33.64
CA TRP A 213 14.15 -14.21 -34.46
C TRP A 213 14.65 -14.18 -35.91
N ARG A 214 13.87 -14.80 -36.81
CA ARG A 214 13.73 -14.33 -38.19
C ARG A 214 12.56 -13.37 -38.23
#